data_AF-A0A258HFE5-F1
#
_entry.id   AF-A0A258HFE5-F1
#
_cell.length_a   1.000
_cell.length_b   1.000
_cell.length_c   1.000
_cell.angle_alpha   90.00
_cell.angle_beta   90.00
_cell.angle_gamma   90.00
#
_symmetry.space_group_name_H-M   'P 1'
#
loop_
_entity.id
_entity.type
_entity.pdbx_description
1 polymer ?
#
loop_
_entity_poly.entity_id
_entity_poly.type
_entity_poly.pdbx_seq_one_letter_code
_entity_poly.pdbx_strand_id
1 'polypeptide(L)'
;MHRRQLIQTGFAAASVTALGACATSPRQPTEPNYPIASDANAQAYTADELVAAGSRELGIAAEAMGSAIERIFRDQGDAPTAYIAGEEGAGAAVIGLRYGRGALHMKDHSASQEVFWQGTSIGWDIGGNASRVFTLVYGLYAPDAIYRRYPGIEGTAYLIGGLGVNYQRADGIVLAPVRTGVGLRLGANVGTMSYSRQRNLLPF
;
A
#
# COMPACT_ATOMS: atom_id res chain seq x y z
N MET A 1 -13.51 4.59 -73.81
CA MET A 1 -14.03 3.39 -74.51
C MET A 1 -13.57 2.19 -73.68
N HIS A 2 -14.34 1.20 -73.20
CA HIS A 2 -15.58 0.58 -73.65
C HIS A 2 -16.25 -0.12 -72.44
N ARG A 3 -17.59 -0.12 -72.44
CA ARG A 3 -18.49 -0.84 -71.53
C ARG A 3 -18.22 -2.36 -71.50
N ARG A 4 -18.53 -3.02 -70.37
CA ARG A 4 -19.50 -4.13 -70.31
C ARG A 4 -19.78 -4.58 -68.86
N GLN A 5 -21.05 -4.45 -68.47
CA GLN A 5 -21.71 -5.13 -67.36
C GLN A 5 -22.07 -6.57 -67.77
N LEU A 6 -22.09 -7.51 -66.82
CA LEU A 6 -23.01 -8.67 -66.71
C LEU A 6 -22.66 -9.37 -65.38
N ILE A 7 -23.48 -9.41 -64.32
CA ILE A 7 -24.80 -10.04 -64.10
C ILE A 7 -24.66 -11.29 -63.19
N GLN A 8 -25.42 -11.23 -62.08
CA GLN A 8 -26.15 -12.31 -61.38
C GLN A 8 -25.47 -13.32 -60.43
N THR A 9 -25.96 -13.22 -59.19
CA THR A 9 -26.54 -14.27 -58.31
C THR A 9 -25.65 -15.35 -57.72
N GLY A 10 -25.67 -15.38 -56.37
CA GLY A 10 -25.39 -16.56 -55.56
C GLY A 10 -25.81 -16.30 -54.11
N PHE A 11 -27.09 -16.55 -53.81
CA PHE A 11 -27.58 -16.69 -52.44
C PHE A 11 -26.95 -17.95 -51.83
N ALA A 12 -26.24 -17.83 -50.73
CA ALA A 12 -25.96 -18.95 -49.83
C ALA A 12 -26.14 -18.46 -48.39
N ALA A 13 -27.27 -18.85 -47.81
CA ALA A 13 -27.53 -18.73 -46.39
C ALA A 13 -26.60 -19.69 -45.65
N ALA A 14 -25.75 -19.16 -44.77
CA ALA A 14 -25.07 -19.92 -43.73
C ALA A 14 -25.54 -19.39 -42.38
N SER A 15 -26.53 -20.10 -41.84
CA SER A 15 -26.98 -20.05 -40.46
C SER A 15 -25.99 -20.78 -39.54
N VAL A 16 -26.07 -20.46 -38.23
CA VAL A 16 -25.52 -21.19 -37.06
C VAL A 16 -24.05 -20.81 -36.75
N THR A 17 -23.64 -20.33 -35.59
CA THR A 17 -24.16 -20.36 -34.20
C THR A 17 -23.54 -19.18 -33.44
N ALA A 18 -24.37 -18.37 -32.77
CA ALA A 18 -23.90 -17.42 -31.76
C ALA A 18 -23.56 -18.19 -30.49
N LEU A 19 -22.28 -18.43 -30.24
CA LEU A 19 -21.80 -18.73 -28.89
C LEU A 19 -21.87 -17.42 -28.10
N GLY A 20 -22.96 -17.26 -27.35
CA GLY A 20 -23.10 -16.23 -26.33
C GLY A 20 -22.03 -16.45 -25.26
N ALA A 21 -20.89 -15.78 -25.43
CA ALA A 21 -19.93 -15.61 -24.36
C ALA A 21 -20.62 -14.76 -23.28
N CYS A 22 -20.93 -15.37 -22.14
CA CYS A 22 -21.22 -14.66 -20.91
C CYS A 22 -19.99 -13.83 -20.55
N ALA A 23 -19.92 -12.61 -21.06
CA ALA A 23 -18.97 -11.60 -20.61
C ALA A 23 -19.36 -11.21 -19.19
N THR A 24 -18.89 -11.98 -18.21
CA THR A 24 -18.86 -11.53 -16.82
C THR A 24 -17.90 -10.35 -16.76
N SER A 25 -18.45 -9.13 -16.80
CA SER A 25 -17.67 -7.92 -16.51
C SER A 25 -16.94 -8.11 -15.18
N PRO A 26 -15.63 -7.83 -15.10
CA PRO A 26 -14.94 -7.85 -13.82
C PRO A 26 -15.64 -6.86 -12.89
N ARG A 27 -16.24 -7.39 -11.82
CA ARG A 27 -16.83 -6.60 -10.75
C ARG A 27 -15.67 -5.84 -10.12
N GLN A 28 -15.50 -4.57 -10.48
CA GLN A 28 -14.59 -3.68 -9.75
C GLN A 28 -14.99 -3.76 -8.27
N PRO A 29 -14.04 -4.03 -7.36
CA PRO A 29 -14.31 -3.91 -5.94
C PRO A 29 -14.89 -2.51 -5.70
N THR A 30 -16.12 -2.44 -5.20
CA THR A 30 -16.66 -1.20 -4.65
C THR A 30 -15.85 -0.90 -3.40
N GLU A 31 -14.71 -0.23 -3.57
CA GLU A 31 -14.01 0.43 -2.47
C GLU A 31 -15.01 1.39 -1.83
N PRO A 32 -15.18 1.39 -0.49
CA PRO A 32 -16.00 2.38 0.16
C PRO A 32 -15.51 3.76 -0.24
N ASN A 33 -16.33 4.50 -0.98
CA ASN A 33 -16.03 5.87 -1.37
C ASN A 33 -16.13 6.76 -0.13
N TYR A 34 -15.07 6.79 0.69
CA TYR A 34 -14.86 7.89 1.61
C TYR A 34 -14.42 9.08 0.77
N PRO A 35 -15.19 10.17 0.69
CA PRO A 35 -14.72 11.38 0.02
C PRO A 35 -13.54 11.92 0.83
N ILE A 36 -12.34 11.48 0.50
CA ILE A 36 -11.11 12.15 0.92
C ILE A 36 -11.01 13.34 -0.02
N ALA A 37 -11.39 14.52 0.46
CA ALA A 37 -11.13 15.74 -0.26
C ALA A 37 -9.62 15.82 -0.49
N SER A 38 -9.17 15.69 -1.74
CA SER A 38 -7.80 16.00 -2.11
C SER A 38 -7.59 17.48 -1.82
N ASP A 39 -6.94 17.79 -0.71
CA ASP A 39 -6.63 19.17 -0.35
C ASP A 39 -5.37 19.59 -1.09
N ALA A 40 -5.55 20.40 -2.14
CA ALA A 40 -4.45 20.95 -2.92
C ALA A 40 -3.49 21.84 -2.11
N ASN A 41 -3.88 22.26 -0.90
CA ASN A 41 -3.06 23.04 0.02
C ASN A 41 -2.47 22.21 1.16
N ALA A 42 -2.69 20.89 1.18
CA ALA A 42 -2.13 20.03 2.21
C ALA A 42 -0.60 20.13 2.21
N GLN A 43 -0.04 20.43 3.38
CA GLN A 43 1.41 20.44 3.53
C GLN A 43 1.93 19.01 3.48
N ALA A 44 3.06 18.82 2.81
CA ALA A 44 3.73 17.53 2.72
C ALA A 44 5.15 17.60 3.27
N TYR A 45 5.68 16.45 3.69
CA TYR A 45 7.06 16.32 4.12
C TYR A 45 8.00 16.28 2.93
N THR A 46 9.14 16.94 3.08
CA THR A 46 10.23 16.81 2.12
C THR A 46 11.01 15.51 2.33
N ALA A 47 11.75 15.06 1.31
CA ALA A 47 12.60 13.89 1.42
C ALA A 47 13.61 14.02 2.59
N ASP A 48 14.27 15.18 2.71
CA ASP A 48 15.29 15.43 3.75
C ASP A 48 14.71 15.35 5.17
N GLU A 49 13.50 15.87 5.38
CA GLU A 49 12.80 15.78 6.67
C GLU A 49 12.52 14.32 7.05
N LEU A 50 12.11 13.50 6.08
CA LEU A 50 11.81 12.09 6.30
C LEU A 50 13.07 11.24 6.46
N VAL A 51 14.17 11.61 5.80
CA VAL A 51 15.47 10.98 6.02
C VAL A 51 15.95 11.27 7.44
N ALA A 52 15.86 12.53 7.88
CA ALA A 52 16.26 12.91 9.23
C ALA A 52 15.37 12.27 10.31
N ALA A 53 14.06 12.24 10.11
CA ALA A 53 13.13 11.58 11.01
C ALA A 53 13.33 10.06 11.03
N GLY A 54 13.24 9.42 9.87
CA GLY A 54 13.32 7.96 9.74
C GLY A 54 14.64 7.36 10.20
N SER A 55 15.78 8.00 9.90
CA SER A 55 17.09 7.51 10.37
C SER A 55 17.22 7.54 11.88
N ARG A 56 16.68 8.58 12.54
CA ARG A 56 16.63 8.69 14.00
C ARG A 56 15.71 7.64 14.61
N GLU A 57 14.50 7.51 14.08
CA GLU A 57 13.51 6.57 14.59
C GLU A 57 13.99 5.12 14.42
N LEU A 58 14.52 4.76 13.26
CA LEU A 58 15.00 3.42 12.98
C LEU A 58 16.40 3.14 13.57
N GLY A 59 17.14 4.16 13.99
CA GLY A 59 18.52 4.02 14.50
C GLY A 59 19.51 3.56 13.44
N ILE A 60 19.34 4.02 12.19
CA ILE A 60 20.15 3.62 11.04
C ILE A 60 20.90 4.80 10.43
N ALA A 61 21.87 4.51 9.55
CA ALA A 61 22.56 5.54 8.80
C ALA A 61 21.59 6.34 7.91
N ALA A 62 21.75 7.66 7.89
CA ALA A 62 20.95 8.56 7.06
C ALA A 62 21.05 8.24 5.56
N GLU A 63 22.20 7.77 5.10
CA GLU A 63 22.41 7.33 3.70
C GLU A 63 21.54 6.11 3.33
N ALA A 64 21.46 5.12 4.23
CA ALA A 64 20.61 3.95 4.03
C ALA A 64 19.12 4.36 4.02
N MET A 65 18.72 5.25 4.93
CA MET A 65 17.36 5.82 4.94
C MET A 65 17.07 6.63 3.67
N GLY A 66 18.02 7.47 3.24
CA GLY A 66 17.95 8.28 2.02
C GLY A 66 17.66 7.45 0.79
N SER A 67 18.38 6.34 0.63
CA SER A 67 18.16 5.40 -0.46
C SER A 67 16.73 4.86 -0.49
N ALA A 68 16.17 4.51 0.68
CA ALA A 68 14.78 4.05 0.78
C ALA A 68 13.77 5.16 0.46
N ILE A 69 13.96 6.36 1.02
CA ILE A 69 13.09 7.50 0.81
C ILE A 69 13.08 7.91 -0.67
N GLU A 70 14.25 8.00 -1.30
CA GLU A 70 14.36 8.36 -2.72
C GLU A 70 13.60 7.35 -3.59
N ARG A 71 13.70 6.06 -3.27
CA ARG A 71 12.96 5.04 -4.00
C ARG A 71 11.45 5.17 -3.79
N ILE A 72 10.99 5.39 -2.55
CA ILE A 72 9.55 5.52 -2.27
C ILE A 72 8.96 6.75 -2.97
N PHE A 73 9.67 7.88 -2.96
CA PHE A 73 9.27 9.09 -3.68
C PHE A 73 9.18 8.85 -5.18
N ARG A 74 10.13 8.10 -5.75
CA ARG A 74 10.10 7.73 -7.17
C ARG A 74 8.91 6.81 -7.50
N ASP A 75 8.59 5.86 -6.62
CA ASP A 75 7.50 4.91 -6.82
C ASP A 75 6.12 5.57 -6.68
N GLN A 76 5.95 6.55 -5.77
CA GLN A 76 4.67 7.24 -5.55
C GLN A 76 4.49 8.48 -6.43
N GLY A 77 5.57 9.17 -6.79
CA GLY A 77 5.53 10.38 -7.61
C GLY A 77 4.98 11.63 -6.91
N ASP A 78 4.77 11.57 -5.60
CA ASP A 78 4.25 12.66 -4.76
C ASP A 78 5.02 12.73 -3.42
N ALA A 79 4.67 13.67 -2.55
CA ALA A 79 5.21 13.84 -1.22
C ALA A 79 4.20 13.37 -0.14
N PRO A 80 4.66 12.69 0.93
CA PRO A 80 3.76 12.18 1.96
C PRO A 80 3.29 13.31 2.87
N THR A 81 2.01 13.30 3.23
CA THR A 81 1.38 14.28 4.13
C THR A 81 1.61 13.95 5.60
N ALA A 82 1.96 12.69 5.89
CA ALA A 82 2.20 12.21 7.24
C ALA A 82 3.25 11.09 7.29
N TYR A 83 3.74 10.80 8.50
CA TYR A 83 4.50 9.59 8.79
C TYR A 83 4.08 8.97 10.11
N ILE A 84 4.35 7.67 10.29
CA ILE A 84 4.19 6.96 11.55
C ILE A 84 5.55 6.48 12.02
N ALA A 85 5.90 6.80 13.26
CA ALA A 85 7.06 6.24 13.95
C ALA A 85 6.60 5.27 15.03
N GLY A 86 7.11 4.04 15.05
CA GLY A 86 6.74 3.09 16.08
C GLY A 86 7.47 1.77 16.03
N GLU A 87 6.89 0.80 16.73
CA GLU A 87 7.45 -0.53 16.92
C GLU A 87 6.41 -1.59 16.58
N GLU A 88 6.88 -2.71 16.04
CA GLU A 88 6.06 -3.80 15.56
C GLU A 88 6.66 -5.14 15.98
N GLY A 89 5.82 -5.99 16.57
CA GLY A 89 6.08 -7.40 16.77
C GLY A 89 5.34 -8.23 15.73
N ALA A 90 6.01 -9.21 15.14
CA ALA A 90 5.41 -10.16 14.22
C ALA A 90 5.84 -11.59 14.54
N GLY A 91 4.97 -12.55 14.28
CA GLY A 91 5.22 -13.97 14.38
C GLY A 91 4.54 -14.69 13.22
N ALA A 92 5.19 -15.67 12.60
CA ALA A 92 4.55 -16.53 11.61
C ALA A 92 5.04 -17.97 11.69
N ALA A 93 4.20 -18.86 11.16
CA ALA A 93 4.60 -20.20 10.74
C ALA A 93 4.02 -20.57 9.37
N VAL A 94 2.73 -20.32 9.18
CA VAL A 94 1.99 -20.43 7.90
C VAL A 94 1.04 -19.23 7.76
N ILE A 95 0.37 -18.92 8.87
CA ILE A 95 -0.31 -17.65 9.08
C ILE A 95 0.61 -16.82 9.98
N GLY A 96 0.87 -15.60 9.53
CA GLY A 96 1.56 -14.57 10.27
C GLY A 96 0.58 -13.64 10.97
N LEU A 97 0.93 -13.25 12.19
CA LEU A 97 0.31 -12.16 12.90
C LEU A 97 1.34 -11.07 13.13
N ARG A 98 0.84 -9.84 13.13
CA ARG A 98 1.62 -8.63 13.29
C ARG A 98 0.83 -7.67 14.15
N TYR A 99 1.50 -7.08 15.13
CA TYR A 99 0.94 -6.08 16.02
C TYR A 99 1.97 -4.98 16.20
N GLY A 100 1.53 -3.73 16.15
CA GLY A 100 2.40 -2.62 16.44
C GLY A 100 1.66 -1.42 16.97
N ARG A 101 2.46 -0.46 17.40
CA ARG A 101 2.01 0.78 18.03
C ARG A 101 3.00 1.88 17.71
N GLY A 102 2.49 3.07 17.49
CA GLY A 102 3.31 4.22 17.15
C GLY A 102 2.56 5.52 17.26
N ALA A 103 3.22 6.58 16.83
CA ALA A 103 2.69 7.92 16.75
C ALA A 103 2.57 8.34 15.28
N LEU A 104 1.37 8.76 14.88
CA LEU A 104 1.12 9.43 13.61
C LEU A 104 1.48 10.91 13.74
N HIS A 105 2.35 11.37 12.85
CA HIS A 105 2.76 12.76 12.70
C HIS A 105 2.29 13.25 11.35
N MET A 106 1.36 14.20 11.34
CA MET A 106 0.91 14.85 10.11
C MET A 106 1.60 16.20 9.98
N LYS A 107 1.90 16.62 8.76
CA LYS A 107 2.64 17.86 8.51
C LYS A 107 1.86 19.10 8.93
N ASP A 108 0.55 19.07 8.70
CA ASP A 108 -0.41 20.14 8.97
C ASP A 108 -0.92 20.15 10.43
N HIS A 109 -0.64 19.11 11.22
CA HIS A 109 -1.07 19.01 12.62
C HIS A 109 0.12 19.02 13.58
N SER A 110 0.09 19.90 14.57
CA SER A 110 1.14 20.00 15.59
C SER A 110 1.14 18.84 16.59
N ALA A 111 0.00 18.18 16.78
CA ALA A 111 -0.17 17.10 17.75
C ALA A 111 -0.02 15.73 17.07
N SER A 112 0.85 14.89 17.65
CA SER A 112 0.91 13.48 17.25
C SER A 112 -0.24 12.69 17.85
N GLN A 113 -0.66 11.64 17.15
CA GLN A 113 -1.74 10.77 17.60
C GLN A 113 -1.24 9.34 17.78
N GLU A 114 -1.66 8.69 18.86
CA GLU A 114 -1.37 7.27 19.02
C GLU A 114 -2.16 6.45 18.00
N VAL A 115 -1.45 5.52 17.36
CA VAL A 115 -2.00 4.61 16.38
C VAL A 115 -1.51 3.21 16.68
N PHE A 116 -2.45 2.28 16.70
CA PHE A 116 -2.18 0.85 16.80
C PHE A 116 -2.44 0.22 15.45
N TRP A 117 -1.69 -0.82 15.13
CA TRP A 117 -1.99 -1.64 13.96
C TRP A 117 -1.86 -3.10 14.27
N GLN A 118 -2.65 -3.88 13.55
CA GLN A 118 -2.70 -5.32 13.65
C GLN A 118 -2.98 -5.90 12.29
N GLY A 119 -2.29 -6.97 11.94
CA GLY A 119 -2.42 -7.54 10.62
C GLY A 119 -2.18 -9.04 10.60
N THR A 120 -2.85 -9.67 9.65
CA THR A 120 -2.57 -11.04 9.26
C THR A 120 -1.75 -11.03 7.99
N SER A 121 -0.83 -11.98 7.88
CA SER A 121 -0.14 -12.27 6.63
C SER A 121 -0.18 -13.76 6.36
N ILE A 122 -0.14 -14.15 5.09
CA ILE A 122 0.06 -15.54 4.71
C ILE A 122 1.45 -15.61 4.07
N GLY A 123 2.28 -16.52 4.57
CA GLY A 123 3.66 -16.62 4.17
C GLY A 123 4.25 -17.99 4.54
N TRP A 124 5.25 -18.41 3.80
CA TRP A 124 6.00 -19.66 4.05
C TRP A 124 7.09 -19.50 5.11
N ASP A 125 7.20 -18.32 5.70
CA ASP A 125 8.25 -17.98 6.64
C ASP A 125 7.83 -18.27 8.09
N ILE A 126 8.71 -18.96 8.81
CA ILE A 126 8.54 -19.30 10.22
C ILE A 126 9.49 -18.41 11.03
N GLY A 127 8.98 -17.72 12.04
CA GLY A 127 9.81 -16.92 12.94
C GLY A 127 9.07 -15.76 13.59
N GLY A 128 9.67 -15.23 14.66
CA GLY A 128 9.23 -14.02 15.35
C GLY A 128 10.23 -12.89 15.20
N ASN A 129 9.76 -11.65 15.13
CA ASN A 129 10.59 -10.46 15.12
C ASN A 129 9.92 -9.33 15.92
N ALA A 130 10.71 -8.49 16.58
CA ALA A 130 10.30 -7.21 17.10
C ALA A 130 11.25 -6.15 16.54
N SER A 131 10.70 -5.15 15.86
CA SER A 131 11.51 -4.17 15.13
C SER A 131 10.85 -2.80 15.12
N ARG A 132 11.67 -1.77 14.91
CA ARG A 132 11.18 -0.43 14.65
C ARG A 132 10.66 -0.34 13.21
N VAL A 133 9.63 0.46 13.02
CA VAL A 133 9.01 0.72 11.73
C VAL A 133 8.77 2.21 11.54
N PHE A 134 9.07 2.69 10.34
CA PHE A 134 8.82 4.06 9.93
C PHE A 134 7.94 4.03 8.68
N THR A 135 6.70 4.51 8.78
CA THR A 135 5.73 4.42 7.68
C THR A 135 5.49 5.78 7.07
N LEU A 136 5.72 5.91 5.76
CA LEU A 136 5.30 7.11 5.02
C LEU A 136 3.82 6.99 4.68
N VAL A 137 3.10 8.09 4.81
CA VAL A 137 1.64 8.15 4.60
C VAL A 137 1.33 9.24 3.57
N TYR A 138 0.73 8.83 2.47
CA TYR A 138 0.33 9.70 1.35
C TYR A 138 -1.19 9.86 1.33
N GLY A 139 -1.66 11.05 0.95
CA GLY A 139 -3.09 11.31 0.77
C GLY A 139 -3.91 11.34 2.07
N LEU A 140 -3.26 11.46 3.23
CA LEU A 140 -3.94 11.58 4.52
C LEU A 140 -4.10 13.06 4.89
N TYR A 141 -5.33 13.57 4.82
CA TYR A 141 -5.67 14.97 5.13
C TYR A 141 -6.47 15.13 6.43
N ALA A 142 -7.02 14.03 6.95
CA ALA A 142 -7.68 14.00 8.24
C ALA A 142 -7.08 12.89 9.09
N PRO A 143 -6.70 13.15 10.34
CA PRO A 143 -6.08 12.14 11.20
C PRO A 143 -6.91 10.86 11.31
N ASP A 144 -8.21 11.05 11.46
CA ASP A 144 -9.15 9.96 11.67
C ASP A 144 -9.33 9.07 10.45
N ALA A 145 -8.94 9.56 9.27
CA ALA A 145 -8.99 8.78 8.05
C ALA A 145 -7.98 7.63 8.06
N ILE A 146 -6.99 7.61 8.95
CA ILE A 146 -6.07 6.47 9.02
C ILE A 146 -6.68 5.22 9.65
N TYR A 147 -7.75 5.35 10.44
CA TYR A 147 -8.26 4.24 11.24
C TYR A 147 -9.17 3.33 10.42
N ARG A 148 -8.55 2.48 9.62
CA ARG A 148 -9.22 1.53 8.73
C ARG A 148 -8.32 0.35 8.37
N ARG A 149 -8.83 -0.49 7.48
CA ARG A 149 -8.12 -1.64 6.94
C ARG A 149 -7.41 -1.28 5.63
N TYR A 150 -6.12 -1.56 5.57
CA TYR A 150 -5.24 -1.39 4.41
C TYR A 150 -4.79 -2.77 3.92
N PRO A 151 -5.31 -3.25 2.78
CA PRO A 151 -4.74 -4.42 2.11
C PRO A 151 -3.34 -4.10 1.57
N GLY A 152 -2.44 -5.08 1.67
CA GLY A 152 -1.13 -5.02 1.04
C GLY A 152 -1.23 -5.06 -0.48
N ILE A 153 -0.35 -4.31 -1.16
CA ILE A 153 -0.24 -4.34 -2.61
C ILE A 153 0.74 -5.45 -3.00
N GLU A 154 0.24 -6.44 -3.74
CA GLU A 154 1.05 -7.56 -4.22
C GLU A 154 2.23 -7.09 -5.09
N GLY A 155 3.37 -7.77 -4.96
CA GLY A 155 4.56 -7.51 -5.79
C GLY A 155 5.31 -6.22 -5.47
N THR A 156 4.94 -5.49 -4.41
CA THR A 156 5.58 -4.22 -4.05
C THR A 156 6.66 -4.34 -2.96
N ALA A 157 6.90 -5.55 -2.47
CA ALA A 157 7.91 -5.80 -1.45
C ALA A 157 9.32 -5.76 -2.07
N TYR A 158 10.21 -4.93 -1.52
CA TYR A 158 11.61 -4.88 -1.96
C TYR A 158 12.59 -4.56 -0.82
N LEU A 159 13.87 -4.74 -1.13
CA LEU A 159 15.01 -4.40 -0.27
C LEU A 159 15.83 -3.24 -0.80
N ILE A 160 16.24 -2.37 0.10
CA ILE A 160 17.21 -1.31 -0.20
C ILE A 160 18.05 -1.01 1.04
N GLY A 161 19.37 -1.18 0.95
CA GLY A 161 20.27 -0.91 2.07
C GLY A 161 19.97 -1.71 3.35
N GLY A 162 19.42 -2.92 3.22
CA GLY A 162 18.98 -3.73 4.37
C GLY A 162 17.62 -3.33 4.97
N LEU A 163 16.90 -2.40 4.32
CA LEU A 163 15.56 -1.96 4.68
C LEU A 163 14.51 -2.62 3.80
N GLY A 164 13.46 -3.13 4.44
CA GLY A 164 12.29 -3.67 3.78
C GLY A 164 11.22 -2.63 3.59
N VAL A 165 10.66 -2.56 2.38
CA VAL A 165 9.49 -1.73 2.07
C VAL A 165 8.41 -2.62 1.48
N ASN A 166 7.16 -2.40 1.88
CA ASN A 166 5.98 -3.00 1.24
C ASN A 166 4.86 -1.96 1.22
N TYR A 167 4.03 -1.90 0.18
CA TYR A 167 2.97 -0.89 0.13
C TYR A 167 1.63 -1.46 0.56
N GLN A 168 0.78 -0.59 1.09
CA GLN A 168 -0.60 -0.88 1.43
C GLN A 168 -1.44 0.33 1.02
N ARG A 169 -2.68 0.10 0.58
CA ARG A 169 -3.53 1.18 0.06
C ARG A 169 -4.99 0.94 0.37
N ALA A 170 -5.68 1.99 0.77
CA ALA A 170 -7.13 2.02 0.89
C ALA A 170 -7.61 3.45 0.67
N ASP A 171 -8.67 3.60 -0.15
CA ASP A 171 -9.41 4.86 -0.34
C ASP A 171 -8.52 6.08 -0.66
N GLY A 172 -7.56 5.91 -1.58
CA GLY A 172 -6.63 6.96 -1.97
C GLY A 172 -5.48 7.25 -0.98
N ILE A 173 -5.46 6.61 0.18
CA ILE A 173 -4.36 6.72 1.15
C ILE A 173 -3.36 5.59 0.90
N VAL A 174 -2.08 5.92 0.79
CA VAL A 174 -0.99 4.95 0.62
C VAL A 174 -0.08 4.94 1.83
N LEU A 175 0.18 3.74 2.34
CA LEU A 175 1.12 3.49 3.42
C LEU A 175 2.34 2.74 2.87
N ALA A 176 3.53 3.26 3.16
CA ALA A 176 4.80 2.63 2.82
C ALA A 176 5.62 2.38 4.09
N PRO A 177 5.39 1.29 4.83
CA PRO A 177 6.17 0.96 6.01
C PRO A 177 7.58 0.51 5.62
N VAL A 178 8.56 1.18 6.21
CA VAL A 178 10.00 0.88 6.12
C VAL A 178 10.41 0.17 7.41
N ARG A 179 10.96 -1.04 7.28
CA ARG A 179 11.37 -1.89 8.41
C ARG A 179 12.85 -2.22 8.34
N THR A 180 13.48 -2.30 9.52
CA THR A 180 14.87 -2.75 9.66
C THR A 180 14.96 -4.25 9.93
N GLY A 181 16.02 -4.89 9.41
CA GLY A 181 16.50 -6.17 9.92
C GLY A 181 16.19 -7.43 9.10
N VAL A 182 16.67 -8.56 9.64
CA VAL A 182 16.70 -9.92 9.06
C VAL A 182 15.35 -10.67 9.10
N GLY A 183 14.29 -10.08 9.66
CA GLY A 183 12.93 -10.64 9.66
C GLY A 183 12.15 -10.31 8.39
N LEU A 184 12.86 -10.20 7.27
CA LEU A 184 12.35 -9.60 6.07
C LEU A 184 11.55 -10.62 5.25
N ARG A 185 10.24 -10.49 5.34
CA ARG A 185 9.28 -11.33 4.62
C ARG A 185 9.05 -10.74 3.24
N LEU A 186 10.00 -10.96 2.34
CA LEU A 186 9.88 -10.57 0.92
C LEU A 186 8.92 -11.43 0.12
N GLY A 187 8.38 -12.49 0.74
CA GLY A 187 7.30 -13.26 0.13
C GLY A 187 6.11 -12.34 -0.15
N ALA A 188 5.35 -12.66 -1.21
CA ALA A 188 4.05 -12.07 -1.51
C ALA A 188 3.10 -12.23 -0.32
N ASN A 189 3.29 -11.42 0.71
CA ASN A 189 2.47 -11.38 1.90
C ASN A 189 1.20 -10.65 1.48
N VAL A 190 0.28 -11.42 0.90
CA VAL A 190 -1.11 -11.02 0.77
C VAL A 190 -1.63 -10.96 2.20
N GLY A 191 -1.64 -9.75 2.72
CA GLY A 191 -1.92 -9.48 4.11
C GLY A 191 -2.74 -8.22 4.21
N THR A 192 -3.46 -8.12 5.31
CA THR A 192 -4.22 -6.92 5.62
C THR A 192 -3.71 -6.35 6.92
N MET A 193 -3.64 -5.03 6.99
CA MET A 193 -3.36 -4.30 8.22
C MET A 193 -4.58 -3.50 8.62
N SER A 194 -5.03 -3.60 9.85
CA SER A 194 -6.05 -2.74 10.41
C SER A 194 -5.38 -1.74 11.35
N TYR A 195 -5.63 -0.46 11.14
CA TYR A 195 -5.16 0.63 11.99
C TYR A 195 -6.31 1.10 12.88
N SER A 196 -6.04 1.35 14.16
CA SER A 196 -7.04 1.70 15.17
C SER A 196 -6.53 2.69 16.20
N ARG A 197 -7.44 3.45 16.82
CA ARG A 197 -7.14 4.36 17.93
C ARG A 197 -6.78 3.63 19.23
N GLN A 198 -7.38 2.47 19.43
CA GLN A 198 -7.19 1.65 20.62
C GLN A 198 -6.50 0.36 20.23
N ARG A 199 -5.72 -0.17 21.17
CA ARG A 199 -5.10 -1.48 21.02
C ARG A 199 -6.18 -2.56 20.94
N ASN A 200 -6.27 -3.20 19.79
CA ASN A 200 -7.09 -4.38 19.60
C ASN A 200 -6.22 -5.63 19.80
N LEU A 201 -6.81 -6.66 20.41
CA LEU A 201 -6.14 -7.97 20.60
C LEU A 201 -6.44 -8.95 19.46
N LEU A 202 -7.49 -8.68 18.68
CA LEU A 202 -7.98 -9.54 17.61
C LEU A 202 -7.91 -8.78 16.28
N PRO A 203 -7.31 -9.34 15.21
CA PRO A 203 -6.95 -8.61 13.98
C PRO A 203 -8.09 -8.41 12.96
N PHE A 204 -9.36 -8.57 13.36
CA PHE A 204 -10.51 -8.56 12.44
C PHE A 204 -11.61 -7.57 12.83
#